data_AF-A0A8T2AM58-F1
#
_entry.id   AF-A0A8T2AM58-F1
#
_cell.length_a   1.000
_cell.length_b   1.000
_cell.length_c   1.000
_cell.angle_alpha   90.00
_cell.angle_beta   90.00
_cell.angle_gamma   90.00
#
_symmetry.space_group_name_H-M   'P 1'
#
loop_
_entity.id
_entity.type
_entity.pdbx_description
1 polymer ?
#
loop_
_entity_poly.entity_id
_entity_poly.type
_entity_poly.pdbx_seq_one_letter_code
_entity_poly.pdbx_strand_id
1 'polypeptide(L)'
;MDRLRDCLEEMVKFTLDCRVEFDLELTDDFCFDLLCGESILLDGERIESSSHALLHRFGGVPNYPLYKLLALSLLKSIDSGSVCGTFENISLGKEVIWLKEREDEWSKLINQKGSELVNALTDVACELHVQEPLFSLMKDGIKTVEARCFEAEYDRIRRRGSMIMINKCLMFEVLEVHQYPSFYELLKAESSEKVFPGTKTVEEGMQMFRKKYDMDQENSNGVVAINLSKSVVQPCVALAHILSGLSYTGVQNLLGLSHTTGSIFHALPPPRSMLLSSFMLPYKPKNISFSLLLR
;
A
#
# COMPACT_ATOMS: atom_id res chain seq x y z
N MET A 1 11.02 3.26 14.12
CA MET A 1 11.41 3.06 12.70
C MET A 1 11.12 1.64 12.20
N ASP A 2 11.35 0.59 12.98
CA ASP A 2 11.14 -0.80 12.52
C ASP A 2 9.70 -1.09 12.07
N ARG A 3 8.69 -0.71 12.87
CA ARG A 3 7.28 -0.84 12.47
C ARG A 3 6.94 -0.13 11.16
N LEU A 4 7.47 1.08 10.95
CA LEU A 4 7.26 1.81 9.70
C LEU A 4 7.84 1.03 8.52
N ARG A 5 9.05 0.49 8.65
CA ARG A 5 9.67 -0.36 7.63
C ARG A 5 8.80 -1.55 7.25
N ASP A 6 8.17 -2.18 8.24
CA ASP A 6 7.35 -3.38 8.03
C ASP A 6 5.98 -3.10 7.38
N CYS A 7 5.51 -1.86 7.44
CA CYS A 7 4.13 -1.49 7.09
C CYS A 7 4.03 -0.54 5.88
N LEU A 8 5.08 0.24 5.61
CA LEU A 8 5.03 1.32 4.63
C LEU A 8 4.67 0.83 3.22
N GLU A 9 5.09 -0.37 2.81
CA GLU A 9 4.73 -0.92 1.50
C GLU A 9 3.20 -1.08 1.36
N GLU A 10 2.56 -1.77 2.30
CA GLU A 10 1.10 -1.97 2.28
C GLU A 10 0.34 -0.65 2.51
N MET A 11 0.89 0.26 3.30
CA MET A 11 0.33 1.60 3.46
C MET A 11 0.34 2.41 2.16
N VAL A 12 1.47 2.45 1.43
CA VAL A 12 1.57 3.17 0.15
C VAL A 12 0.58 2.58 -0.85
N LYS A 13 0.54 1.25 -0.94
CA LYS A 13 -0.43 0.55 -1.79
C LYS A 13 -1.87 0.94 -1.45
N PHE A 14 -2.25 0.84 -0.18
CA PHE A 14 -3.59 1.20 0.29
C PHE A 14 -3.93 2.67 0.02
N THR A 15 -3.01 3.60 0.28
CA THR A 15 -3.24 5.03 0.04
C THR A 15 -3.47 5.33 -1.45
N LEU A 16 -2.73 4.68 -2.36
CA LEU A 16 -2.93 4.80 -3.80
C LEU A 16 -4.25 4.17 -4.27
N ASP A 17 -4.62 3.02 -3.71
CA ASP A 17 -5.90 2.35 -4.00
C ASP A 17 -7.09 3.21 -3.54
N CYS A 18 -6.96 3.89 -2.39
CA CYS A 18 -8.00 4.75 -1.81
C CYS A 18 -7.84 6.24 -2.18
N ARG A 19 -7.20 6.55 -3.31
CA ARG A 19 -6.87 7.93 -3.72
C ARG A 19 -8.04 8.92 -3.67
N VAL A 20 -9.26 8.47 -3.95
CA VAL A 20 -10.49 9.31 -3.94
C VAL A 20 -10.84 9.75 -2.52
N GLU A 21 -10.58 8.91 -1.51
CA GLU A 21 -10.83 9.25 -0.10
C GLU A 21 -9.81 10.26 0.45
N PHE A 22 -8.63 10.34 -0.18
CA PHE A 22 -7.48 11.09 0.32
C PHE A 22 -7.12 12.34 -0.50
N ASP A 23 -7.82 12.61 -1.60
CA ASP A 23 -7.59 13.75 -2.50
C ASP A 23 -6.11 13.92 -2.87
N LEU A 24 -5.50 12.85 -3.41
CA LEU A 24 -4.06 12.82 -3.67
C LEU A 24 -3.57 13.80 -4.76
N GLU A 25 -4.48 14.48 -5.48
CA GLU A 25 -4.17 15.32 -6.64
C GLU A 25 -3.39 14.60 -7.78
N LEU A 26 -3.37 13.26 -7.74
CA LEU A 26 -2.79 12.38 -8.76
C LEU A 26 -3.89 11.75 -9.61
N THR A 27 -3.65 11.62 -10.92
CA THR A 27 -4.62 11.00 -11.82
C THR A 27 -4.80 9.50 -11.53
N ASP A 28 -5.98 8.99 -11.89
CA ASP A 28 -6.32 7.57 -11.82
C ASP A 28 -5.30 6.70 -12.56
N ASP A 29 -4.94 7.08 -13.78
CA ASP A 29 -3.96 6.37 -14.59
C ASP A 29 -2.58 6.34 -13.93
N PHE A 30 -2.14 7.46 -13.34
CA PHE A 30 -0.85 7.53 -12.67
C PHE A 30 -0.79 6.62 -11.44
N CYS A 31 -1.83 6.65 -10.59
CA CYS A 31 -1.92 5.76 -9.43
C CYS A 31 -2.01 4.29 -9.86
N PHE A 32 -2.79 3.98 -10.90
CA PHE A 32 -2.91 2.64 -11.45
C PHE A 32 -1.56 2.12 -11.97
N ASP A 33 -0.82 2.93 -12.73
CA ASP A 33 0.49 2.57 -13.27
C ASP A 33 1.54 2.35 -12.17
N LEU A 34 1.44 3.04 -11.03
CA LEU A 34 2.26 2.78 -9.84
C LEU A 34 1.95 1.41 -9.22
N LEU A 35 0.68 1.02 -9.20
CA LEU A 35 0.16 -0.20 -8.58
C LEU A 35 0.33 -1.44 -9.46
N CYS A 36 0.27 -1.28 -10.78
CA CYS A 36 0.33 -2.37 -11.74
C CYS A 36 1.65 -3.13 -11.66
N GLY A 37 1.56 -4.46 -11.49
CA GLY A 37 2.71 -5.36 -11.56
C GLY A 37 3.04 -5.74 -13.00
N GLU A 38 4.29 -6.19 -13.22
CA GLU A 38 4.63 -6.90 -14.46
C GLU A 38 3.85 -8.23 -14.51
N SER A 39 2.97 -8.39 -15.49
CA SER A 39 2.47 -9.72 -15.85
C SER A 39 3.61 -10.47 -16.55
N ILE A 40 4.44 -11.17 -15.79
CA ILE A 40 5.49 -12.02 -16.34
C ILE A 40 4.88 -13.36 -16.72
N LEU A 41 4.45 -13.48 -17.99
CA LEU A 41 4.48 -14.75 -18.70
C LEU A 41 5.90 -15.03 -19.19
N LEU A 42 6.85 -15.23 -18.28
CA LEU A 42 8.15 -15.83 -18.60
C LEU A 42 8.58 -16.71 -17.42
N ASP A 43 8.89 -17.93 -17.81
CA ASP A 43 9.12 -19.13 -17.03
C ASP A 43 10.32 -18.98 -16.08
N GLY A 44 10.15 -19.50 -14.86
CA GLY A 44 11.22 -20.07 -14.04
C GLY A 44 12.47 -19.23 -13.74
N GLU A 45 12.36 -18.15 -12.95
CA GLU A 45 13.42 -17.83 -11.99
C GLU A 45 12.84 -17.05 -10.81
N ARG A 46 12.68 -17.75 -9.69
CA ARG A 46 12.17 -17.22 -8.43
C ARG A 46 13.25 -16.34 -7.81
N ILE A 47 13.33 -15.08 -8.22
CA ILE A 47 14.20 -14.11 -7.55
C ILE A 47 13.58 -13.82 -6.18
N GLU A 48 14.21 -14.38 -5.15
CA GLU A 48 13.86 -14.15 -3.76
C GLU A 48 13.78 -12.64 -3.47
N SER A 49 12.70 -12.26 -2.79
CA SER A 49 12.43 -10.92 -2.29
C SER A 49 13.43 -10.52 -1.20
N SER A 50 14.69 -10.30 -1.59
CA SER A 50 15.63 -9.56 -0.77
C SER A 50 15.60 -8.10 -1.19
N SER A 51 15.51 -7.21 -0.19
CA SER A 51 15.59 -5.76 -0.34
C SER A 51 16.85 -5.27 -1.07
N HIS A 52 17.84 -6.14 -1.27
CA HIS A 52 19.05 -5.89 -2.05
C HIS A 52 18.88 -6.07 -3.58
N ALA A 53 17.94 -6.90 -4.05
CA ALA A 53 17.75 -7.17 -5.49
C ALA A 53 17.00 -6.06 -6.24
N LEU A 54 16.20 -5.23 -5.53
CA LEU A 54 15.51 -4.08 -6.12
C LEU A 54 16.48 -2.96 -6.56
N LEU A 55 17.71 -2.96 -6.05
CA LEU A 55 18.77 -2.04 -6.42
C LEU A 55 19.67 -2.61 -7.53
N HIS A 56 19.13 -3.34 -8.51
CA HIS A 56 19.86 -3.63 -9.75
C HIS A 56 20.10 -2.32 -10.51
N ARG A 57 21.16 -1.63 -10.10
CA ARG A 57 21.71 -0.32 -10.49
C ARG A 57 22.06 -0.19 -12.00
N PHE A 58 21.73 -1.20 -12.81
CA PHE A 58 22.11 -1.30 -14.22
C PHE A 58 20.98 -1.74 -15.17
N GLY A 59 19.74 -1.89 -14.69
CA GLY A 59 18.58 -2.14 -15.56
C GLY A 59 17.90 -0.82 -15.90
N GLY A 60 17.99 -0.34 -17.15
CA GLY A 60 17.43 0.97 -17.56
C GLY A 60 15.93 1.19 -17.32
N VAL A 61 15.19 0.16 -16.89
CA VAL A 61 13.76 0.22 -16.53
C VAL A 61 13.58 -0.31 -15.10
N PRO A 62 12.93 0.45 -14.20
CA PRO A 62 12.64 0.00 -12.84
C PRO A 62 11.81 -1.29 -12.81
N ASN A 63 11.94 -2.08 -11.74
CA ASN A 63 11.10 -3.26 -11.54
C ASN A 63 9.69 -2.83 -11.09
N TYR A 64 8.67 -3.44 -11.70
CA TYR A 64 7.27 -3.22 -11.32
C TYR A 64 6.83 -4.21 -10.23
N PRO A 65 5.82 -3.87 -9.41
CA PRO A 65 5.09 -2.60 -9.41
C PRO A 65 5.89 -1.46 -8.76
N LEU A 66 5.74 -0.24 -9.29
CA LEU A 66 6.57 0.92 -8.90
C LEU A 66 6.29 1.40 -7.47
N TYR A 67 5.11 1.15 -6.90
CA TYR A 67 4.79 1.56 -5.53
C TYR A 67 5.74 0.95 -4.49
N LYS A 68 6.34 -0.23 -4.77
CA LYS A 68 7.33 -0.85 -3.87
C LYS A 68 8.63 -0.04 -3.83
N LEU A 69 9.08 0.43 -4.99
CA LEU A 69 10.24 1.32 -5.08
C LEU A 69 9.93 2.67 -4.41
N LEU A 70 8.74 3.21 -4.65
CA LEU A 70 8.27 4.44 -4.00
C LEU A 70 8.27 4.29 -2.47
N ALA A 71 7.72 3.19 -1.93
CA ALA A 71 7.72 2.92 -0.50
C ALA A 71 9.15 2.84 0.07
N LEU A 72 10.07 2.17 -0.63
CA LEU A 72 11.47 2.10 -0.22
C LEU A 72 12.15 3.48 -0.20
N SER A 73 11.93 4.30 -1.23
CA SER A 73 12.50 5.65 -1.32
C SER A 73 11.89 6.59 -0.26
N LEU A 74 10.59 6.48 0.00
CA LEU A 74 9.92 7.18 1.10
C LEU A 74 10.49 6.78 2.45
N LEU A 75 10.70 5.48 2.70
CA LEU A 75 11.30 5.01 3.95
C LEU A 75 12.66 5.66 4.20
N LYS A 76 13.53 5.65 3.18
CA LYS A 76 14.86 6.29 3.25
C LYS A 76 14.76 7.80 3.46
N SER A 77 13.77 8.43 2.83
CA SER A 77 13.58 9.88 2.95
C SER A 77 13.08 10.27 4.34
N ILE A 78 12.20 9.47 4.93
CA ILE A 78 11.70 9.67 6.30
C ILE A 78 12.82 9.42 7.32
N ASP A 79 13.63 8.36 7.12
CA ASP A 79 14.74 8.00 8.01
C ASP A 79 15.87 9.06 7.98
N SER A 80 16.18 9.60 6.80
CA SER A 80 17.21 10.63 6.65
C SER A 80 16.70 12.06 6.92
N GLY A 81 15.38 12.26 6.93
CA GLY A 81 14.78 13.58 7.00
C GLY A 81 15.01 14.46 5.76
N SER A 82 15.26 13.85 4.61
CA SER A 82 15.50 14.56 3.35
C SER A 82 15.01 13.75 2.17
N VAL A 83 14.63 14.40 1.07
CA VAL A 83 14.29 13.68 -0.16
C VAL A 83 15.53 12.93 -0.66
N CYS A 84 15.45 11.60 -0.66
CA CYS A 84 16.50 10.74 -1.21
C CYS A 84 16.17 10.37 -2.66
N GLY A 85 16.31 11.33 -3.58
CA GLY A 85 16.31 11.06 -5.02
C GLY A 85 17.60 10.34 -5.43
N THR A 86 17.51 9.32 -6.30
CA THR A 86 18.66 8.47 -6.65
C THR A 86 19.56 9.07 -7.74
N PHE A 87 19.44 10.37 -8.04
CA PHE A 87 20.22 11.00 -9.11
C PHE A 87 21.41 11.79 -8.58
N GLU A 88 22.61 11.36 -9.01
CA GLU A 88 23.81 12.20 -8.96
C GLU A 88 23.66 13.36 -9.96
N ASN A 89 24.00 14.56 -9.49
CA ASN A 89 23.98 15.84 -10.18
C ASN A 89 24.41 15.77 -11.66
N ILE A 90 23.45 15.63 -12.58
CA ILE A 90 23.66 15.99 -13.99
C ILE A 90 23.42 17.50 -14.12
N SER A 91 24.52 18.23 -14.28
CA SER A 91 24.58 19.69 -14.35
C SER A 91 23.78 20.25 -15.54
N LEU A 92 22.56 20.75 -15.31
CA LEU A 92 21.79 21.53 -16.29
C LEU A 92 21.12 22.78 -15.66
N GLY A 93 21.88 23.87 -15.51
CA GLY A 93 21.38 25.25 -15.50
C GLY A 93 20.23 25.62 -14.53
N LYS A 94 19.36 26.56 -14.95
CA LYS A 94 18.27 27.18 -14.14
C LYS A 94 17.26 26.19 -13.56
N GLU A 95 17.10 25.02 -14.19
CA GLU A 95 16.27 23.92 -13.71
C GLU A 95 16.73 23.38 -12.36
N VAL A 96 18.04 23.45 -12.07
CA VAL A 96 18.64 23.03 -10.80
C VAL A 96 18.19 23.91 -9.63
N ILE A 97 17.98 25.22 -9.83
CA ILE A 97 17.58 26.12 -8.74
C ILE A 97 16.12 25.84 -8.33
N TRP A 98 15.22 25.72 -9.31
CA TRP A 98 13.81 25.39 -9.06
C TRP A 98 13.65 24.01 -8.43
N LEU A 99 14.37 22.99 -8.93
CA LEU A 99 14.34 21.66 -8.34
C LEU A 99 14.88 21.65 -6.91
N LYS A 100 15.94 22.41 -6.64
CA LYS A 100 16.51 22.51 -5.29
C LYS A 100 15.56 23.19 -4.30
N GLU A 101 14.87 24.25 -4.71
CA GLU A 101 13.83 24.89 -3.89
C GLU A 101 12.68 23.91 -3.59
N ARG A 102 12.26 23.11 -4.58
CA ARG A 102 11.24 22.06 -4.41
C ARG A 102 11.71 20.92 -3.51
N GLU A 103 12.96 20.50 -3.62
CA GLU A 103 13.56 19.48 -2.75
C GLU A 103 13.60 19.92 -1.28
N ASP A 104 13.87 21.20 -1.02
CA ASP A 104 13.80 21.77 0.33
C ASP A 104 12.35 21.79 0.88
N GLU A 105 11.36 22.12 0.05
CA GLU A 105 9.94 22.07 0.40
C GLU A 105 9.49 20.63 0.71
N TRP A 106 9.82 19.69 -0.18
CA TRP A 106 9.51 18.28 0.00
C TRP A 106 10.22 17.68 1.22
N SER A 107 11.48 18.06 1.48
CA SER A 107 12.21 17.60 2.66
C SER A 107 11.54 18.08 3.95
N LYS A 108 11.06 19.33 4.01
CA LYS A 108 10.28 19.83 5.16
C LYS A 108 8.98 19.05 5.33
N LEU A 109 8.25 18.80 4.24
CA LEU A 109 7.02 18.03 4.25
C LEU A 109 7.24 16.60 4.75
N ILE A 110 8.24 15.90 4.20
CA ILE A 110 8.61 14.53 4.59
C ILE A 110 9.03 14.49 6.06
N ASN A 111 9.81 15.46 6.54
CA ASN A 111 10.16 15.53 7.95
C ASN A 111 8.93 15.65 8.85
N GLN A 112 8.05 16.61 8.55
CA GLN A 112 6.88 16.89 9.37
C GLN A 112 5.90 15.69 9.35
N LYS A 113 5.48 15.27 8.16
CA LYS A 113 4.49 14.20 8.00
C LYS A 113 5.07 12.81 8.25
N GLY A 114 6.35 12.61 7.99
CA GLY A 114 7.09 11.40 8.37
C GLY A 114 7.15 11.24 9.89
N SER A 115 7.38 12.33 10.64
CA SER A 115 7.31 12.27 12.11
C SER A 115 5.89 11.98 12.61
N GLU A 116 4.85 12.61 12.05
CA GLU A 116 3.45 12.29 12.37
C GLU A 116 3.15 10.80 12.13
N LEU A 117 3.64 10.25 11.01
CA LEU A 117 3.50 8.85 10.65
C LEU A 117 4.21 7.92 11.64
N VAL A 118 5.46 8.19 11.99
CA VAL A 118 6.22 7.39 12.97
C VAL A 118 5.56 7.44 14.34
N ASN A 119 5.09 8.61 14.78
CA ASN A 119 4.42 8.79 16.05
C ASN A 119 3.10 7.99 16.09
N ALA A 120 2.31 8.03 15.02
CA ALA A 120 1.06 7.27 14.93
C ALA A 120 1.28 5.74 15.06
N LEU A 121 2.44 5.23 14.65
CA LEU A 121 2.78 3.80 14.70
C LEU A 121 3.45 3.37 16.02
N THR A 122 3.79 4.31 16.91
CA THR A 122 4.60 4.02 18.11
C THR A 122 3.84 3.15 19.12
N ASP A 123 2.56 3.42 19.32
CA ASP A 123 1.72 2.78 20.34
C ASP A 123 0.85 1.62 19.80
N VAL A 124 1.14 1.13 18.59
CA VAL A 124 0.43 -0.02 18.01
C VAL A 124 0.75 -1.28 18.81
N ALA A 125 -0.26 -1.88 19.43
CA ALA A 125 -0.12 -3.04 20.30
C ALA A 125 0.07 -4.35 19.51
N CYS A 126 -0.70 -4.53 18.43
CA CYS A 126 -0.56 -5.67 17.52
C CYS A 126 -1.06 -5.36 16.10
N GLU A 127 -0.75 -6.26 15.18
CA GLU A 127 -1.16 -6.22 13.78
C GLU A 127 -2.03 -7.44 13.48
N LEU A 128 -3.20 -7.21 12.88
CA LEU A 128 -4.12 -8.28 12.48
C LEU A 128 -4.31 -8.26 10.97
N HIS A 129 -4.36 -9.45 10.37
CA HIS A 129 -4.64 -9.59 8.95
C HIS A 129 -6.09 -10.03 8.70
N VAL A 130 -6.84 -9.26 7.92
CA VAL A 130 -8.24 -9.51 7.58
C VAL A 130 -8.38 -9.61 6.06
N GLN A 131 -9.03 -10.68 5.60
CA GLN A 131 -9.23 -10.96 4.18
C GLN A 131 -10.44 -10.19 3.62
N GLU A 132 -10.44 -9.95 2.31
CA GLU A 132 -11.62 -9.45 1.62
C GLU A 132 -12.73 -10.52 1.58
N PRO A 133 -14.02 -10.13 1.61
CA PRO A 133 -14.57 -8.76 1.61
C PRO A 133 -14.65 -8.09 3.00
N LEU A 134 -14.22 -8.79 4.06
CA LEU A 134 -14.41 -8.33 5.44
C LEU A 134 -13.55 -7.10 5.76
N PHE A 135 -12.39 -6.97 5.14
CA PHE A 135 -11.53 -5.80 5.30
C PHE A 135 -12.19 -4.52 4.76
N SER A 136 -12.77 -4.56 3.55
CA SER A 136 -13.54 -3.43 3.03
C SER A 136 -14.71 -3.05 3.93
N LEU A 137 -15.43 -4.04 4.48
CA LEU A 137 -16.52 -3.79 5.44
C LEU A 137 -16.03 -3.16 6.76
N MET A 138 -14.81 -3.46 7.20
CA MET A 138 -14.18 -2.78 8.34
C MET A 138 -13.78 -1.34 7.99
N LYS A 139 -13.22 -1.11 6.80
CA LYS A 139 -12.85 0.22 6.31
C LYS A 139 -14.04 1.18 6.34
N ASP A 140 -15.21 0.67 5.95
CA ASP A 140 -16.46 1.41 5.85
C ASP A 140 -17.24 1.46 7.19
N GLY A 141 -16.71 0.84 8.26
CA GLY A 141 -17.30 0.87 9.60
C GLY A 141 -18.51 -0.07 9.78
N ILE A 142 -18.75 -0.97 8.83
CA ILE A 142 -19.87 -1.92 8.86
C ILE A 142 -19.52 -3.13 9.74
N LYS A 143 -18.33 -3.71 9.55
CA LYS A 143 -17.82 -4.80 10.40
C LYS A 143 -17.10 -4.20 11.60
N THR A 144 -17.59 -4.51 12.80
CA THR A 144 -17.12 -3.92 14.07
C THR A 144 -16.52 -4.93 15.04
N VAL A 145 -16.73 -6.23 14.80
CA VAL A 145 -16.16 -7.29 15.63
C VAL A 145 -15.23 -8.16 14.79
N GLU A 146 -13.98 -8.32 15.22
CA GLU A 146 -13.07 -9.34 14.68
C GLU A 146 -13.03 -10.55 15.60
N ALA A 147 -13.26 -11.74 15.05
CA ALA A 147 -13.28 -12.98 15.80
C ALA A 147 -12.11 -13.89 15.42
N ARG A 148 -11.38 -14.38 16.42
CA ARG A 148 -10.18 -15.21 16.26
C ARG A 148 -10.12 -16.33 17.30
N CYS A 149 -9.33 -17.35 17.03
CA CYS A 149 -8.89 -18.26 18.08
C CYS A 149 -8.05 -17.49 19.09
N PHE A 150 -8.17 -17.82 20.38
CA PHE A 150 -7.43 -17.11 21.41
C PHE A 150 -5.93 -17.44 21.35
N GLU A 151 -5.12 -16.39 21.37
CA GLU A 151 -3.67 -16.42 21.51
C GLU A 151 -3.26 -15.48 22.65
N ALA A 152 -2.21 -15.83 23.40
CA ALA A 152 -1.75 -15.07 24.57
C ALA A 152 -1.34 -13.62 24.22
N GLU A 153 -1.03 -13.33 22.97
CA GLU A 153 -0.73 -11.97 22.52
C GLU A 153 -1.91 -11.00 22.66
N TYR A 154 -3.15 -11.50 22.63
CA TYR A 154 -4.34 -10.65 22.76
C TYR A 154 -4.54 -10.11 24.18
N ASP A 155 -3.83 -10.63 25.17
CA ASP A 155 -3.83 -10.06 26.52
C ASP A 155 -3.27 -8.62 26.53
N ARG A 156 -2.41 -8.27 25.56
CA ARG A 156 -1.86 -6.91 25.40
C ARG A 156 -2.89 -5.88 24.97
N ILE A 157 -3.97 -6.33 24.33
CA ILE A 157 -5.01 -5.45 23.75
C ILE A 157 -6.31 -5.45 24.55
N ARG A 158 -6.39 -6.18 25.69
CA ARG A 158 -7.58 -6.18 26.57
C ARG A 158 -7.90 -4.80 27.14
N ARG A 159 -6.92 -3.89 27.19
CA ARG A 159 -7.14 -2.52 27.65
C ARG A 159 -7.92 -1.74 26.59
N ARG A 160 -9.08 -1.21 26.96
CA ARG A 160 -9.83 -0.26 26.12
C ARG A 160 -8.94 0.92 25.71
N GLY A 161 -9.00 1.29 24.44
CA GLY A 161 -8.13 2.32 23.86
C GLY A 161 -6.83 1.78 23.26
N SER A 162 -6.58 0.47 23.32
CA SER A 162 -5.41 -0.12 22.66
C SER A 162 -5.50 0.06 21.14
N MET A 163 -4.40 0.51 20.53
CA MET A 163 -4.33 0.70 19.09
C MET A 163 -3.90 -0.59 18.41
N ILE A 164 -4.63 -1.02 17.38
CA ILE A 164 -4.24 -2.13 16.53
C ILE A 164 -4.23 -1.69 15.07
N MET A 165 -3.47 -2.41 14.25
CA MET A 165 -3.41 -2.15 12.82
C MET A 165 -3.96 -3.34 12.04
N ILE A 166 -4.89 -3.08 11.13
CA ILE A 166 -5.45 -4.07 10.23
C ILE A 166 -4.75 -3.97 8.87
N ASN A 167 -4.27 -5.10 8.37
CA ASN A 167 -3.59 -5.22 7.06
C ASN A 167 -2.43 -4.23 6.87
N LYS A 168 -1.79 -3.86 7.97
CA LYS A 168 -0.67 -2.91 8.00
C LYS A 168 -0.99 -1.51 7.43
N CYS A 169 -2.26 -1.15 7.25
CA CYS A 169 -2.64 0.10 6.60
C CYS A 169 -3.71 0.89 7.35
N LEU A 170 -4.65 0.24 8.04
CA LEU A 170 -5.72 0.92 8.76
C LEU A 170 -5.59 0.75 10.26
N MET A 171 -5.79 1.84 10.99
CA MET A 171 -5.68 1.87 12.44
C MET A 171 -7.05 1.82 13.12
N PHE A 172 -7.17 0.97 14.14
CA PHE A 172 -8.39 0.79 14.91
C PHE A 172 -8.10 0.89 16.41
N GLU A 173 -9.09 1.36 17.14
CA GLU A 173 -9.11 1.37 18.60
C GLU A 173 -9.91 0.17 19.10
N VAL A 174 -9.36 -0.56 20.07
CA VAL A 174 -10.06 -1.64 20.76
C VAL A 174 -11.01 -1.04 21.79
N LEU A 175 -12.30 -1.34 21.61
CA LEU A 175 -13.33 -0.96 22.57
C LEU A 175 -13.37 -1.97 23.72
N GLU A 176 -13.52 -3.25 23.38
CA GLU A 176 -13.68 -4.35 24.32
C GLU A 176 -13.11 -5.64 23.72
N VAL A 177 -12.67 -6.55 24.58
CA VAL A 177 -12.18 -7.88 24.21
C VAL A 177 -12.89 -8.91 25.07
N HIS A 178 -13.67 -9.79 24.43
CA HIS A 178 -14.42 -10.84 25.11
C HIS A 178 -13.89 -12.20 24.71
N GLN A 179 -13.77 -13.11 25.67
CA GLN A 179 -13.34 -14.49 25.44
C GLN A 179 -14.53 -15.43 25.62
N TYR A 180 -14.67 -16.38 24.70
CA TYR A 180 -15.75 -17.35 24.68
C TYR A 180 -15.21 -18.77 24.53
N PRO A 181 -15.93 -19.79 25.01
CA PRO A 181 -15.52 -21.19 24.83
C PRO A 181 -15.52 -21.65 23.37
N SER A 182 -16.35 -21.05 22.51
CA SER A 182 -16.53 -21.45 21.11
C SER A 182 -17.01 -20.28 20.25
N PHE A 183 -16.82 -20.39 18.92
CA PHE A 183 -17.37 -19.45 17.95
C PHE A 183 -18.89 -19.39 17.99
N TYR A 184 -19.54 -20.50 18.33
CA TYR A 184 -21.00 -20.56 18.48
C TYR A 184 -21.48 -19.64 19.61
N GLU A 185 -20.86 -19.73 20.79
CA GLU A 185 -21.20 -18.85 21.92
C GLU A 185 -20.84 -17.39 21.64
N LEU A 186 -19.73 -17.14 20.94
CA LEU A 186 -19.34 -15.81 20.48
C LEU A 186 -20.42 -15.18 19.58
N LEU A 187 -20.89 -15.89 18.54
CA LEU A 187 -21.89 -15.38 17.61
C LEU A 187 -23.24 -15.10 18.29
N LYS A 188 -23.58 -15.92 19.29
CA LYS A 188 -24.80 -15.74 20.09
C LYS A 188 -24.74 -14.49 20.96
N ALA A 189 -23.56 -14.13 21.46
CA ALA A 189 -23.35 -12.97 22.33
C ALA A 189 -23.09 -11.66 21.56
N GLU A 190 -22.21 -11.66 20.55
CA GLU A 190 -21.75 -10.46 19.84
C GLU A 190 -22.62 -10.06 18.64
N SER A 191 -23.59 -10.90 18.24
CA SER A 191 -24.34 -10.87 16.98
C SER A 191 -23.54 -11.28 15.75
N SER A 192 -24.07 -12.23 14.98
CA SER A 192 -23.48 -12.67 13.71
C SER A 192 -23.26 -11.53 12.72
N GLU A 193 -24.16 -10.55 12.66
CA GLU A 193 -24.08 -9.44 11.71
C GLU A 193 -22.86 -8.53 11.98
N LYS A 194 -22.46 -8.36 13.25
CA LYS A 194 -21.28 -7.55 13.59
C LYS A 194 -19.96 -8.26 13.25
N VAL A 195 -19.95 -9.59 13.32
CA VAL A 195 -18.79 -10.45 13.01
C VAL A 195 -18.69 -10.70 11.50
N PHE A 196 -19.81 -10.98 10.85
CA PHE A 196 -19.95 -11.24 9.42
C PHE A 196 -21.18 -10.48 8.89
N PRO A 197 -21.01 -9.22 8.44
CA PRO A 197 -22.11 -8.43 7.92
C PRO A 197 -22.85 -9.13 6.77
N GLY A 198 -24.18 -9.04 6.79
CA GLY A 198 -25.06 -9.74 5.86
C GLY A 198 -25.54 -11.11 6.31
N THR A 199 -24.97 -11.68 7.38
CA THR A 199 -25.51 -12.89 8.03
C THR A 199 -26.60 -12.54 9.03
N LYS A 200 -27.69 -13.32 9.06
CA LYS A 200 -28.84 -13.08 9.95
C LYS A 200 -28.92 -14.09 11.09
N THR A 201 -28.29 -15.25 10.95
CA THR A 201 -28.37 -16.33 11.94
C THR A 201 -26.99 -16.77 12.43
N VAL A 202 -26.98 -17.47 13.56
CA VAL A 202 -25.76 -18.06 14.11
C VAL A 202 -25.24 -19.17 13.18
N GLU A 203 -26.14 -19.92 12.55
CA GLU A 203 -25.80 -21.01 11.64
C GLU A 203 -25.06 -20.52 10.39
N GLU A 204 -25.52 -19.40 9.80
CA GLU A 204 -24.84 -18.75 8.68
C GLU A 204 -23.44 -18.27 9.08
N GLY A 205 -23.33 -17.61 10.24
CA GLY A 205 -22.03 -17.18 10.79
C GLY A 205 -21.08 -18.36 11.02
N MET A 206 -21.58 -19.48 11.55
CA MET A 206 -20.78 -20.70 11.74
C MET A 206 -20.31 -21.30 10.41
N GLN A 207 -21.11 -21.24 9.34
CA GLN A 207 -20.66 -21.67 8.02
C GLN A 207 -19.50 -20.81 7.50
N MET A 208 -19.45 -19.52 7.86
CA MET A 208 -18.33 -18.65 7.51
C MET A 208 -17.04 -19.04 8.25
N PHE A 209 -17.12 -19.37 9.54
CA PHE A 209 -15.96 -19.88 10.29
C PHE A 209 -15.44 -21.21 9.74
N ARG A 210 -16.34 -22.14 9.37
CA ARG A 210 -15.95 -23.45 8.79
C ARG A 210 -15.19 -23.34 7.47
N LYS A 211 -15.32 -22.23 6.74
CA LYS A 211 -14.53 -21.98 5.53
C LYS A 211 -13.11 -21.49 5.85
N LYS A 212 -12.89 -20.95 7.06
CA LYS A 212 -11.67 -20.23 7.45
C LYS A 212 -10.82 -20.98 8.48
N TYR A 213 -11.42 -21.77 9.36
CA TYR A 213 -10.74 -22.48 10.44
C TYR A 213 -11.08 -23.96 10.45
N ASP A 214 -10.07 -24.79 10.73
CA ASP A 214 -10.25 -26.18 11.09
C ASP A 214 -10.62 -26.29 12.57
N MET A 215 -11.56 -27.20 12.91
CA MET A 215 -12.17 -27.30 14.25
C MET A 215 -11.17 -27.57 15.39
N ASP A 216 -9.96 -28.03 15.08
CA ASP A 216 -8.94 -28.37 16.09
C ASP A 216 -8.33 -27.14 16.77
N GLN A 217 -8.31 -25.96 16.12
CA GLN A 217 -7.74 -24.74 16.70
C GLN A 217 -8.62 -24.13 17.80
N GLU A 218 -9.95 -24.27 17.70
CA GLU A 218 -10.93 -23.73 18.64
C GLU A 218 -10.84 -24.40 20.03
N ASN A 219 -10.54 -25.70 20.06
CA ASN A 219 -10.65 -26.53 21.26
C ASN A 219 -9.50 -26.39 22.26
N SER A 220 -8.45 -25.62 21.94
CA SER A 220 -7.26 -25.50 22.80
C SER A 220 -7.39 -24.40 23.86
N ASN A 221 -7.81 -23.19 23.49
CA ASN A 221 -7.88 -22.03 24.38
C ASN A 221 -9.17 -21.18 24.23
N GLY A 222 -10.15 -21.67 23.47
CA GLY A 222 -11.35 -20.92 23.11
C GLY A 222 -11.09 -19.83 22.07
N VAL A 223 -12.01 -18.87 22.01
CA VAL A 223 -12.02 -17.82 20.97
C VAL A 223 -12.16 -16.44 21.60
N VAL A 224 -11.79 -15.42 20.83
CA VAL A 224 -11.86 -14.01 21.22
C VAL A 224 -12.66 -13.21 20.21
N ALA A 225 -13.53 -12.34 20.72
CA ALA A 225 -14.15 -11.25 20.00
C ALA A 225 -13.45 -9.94 20.36
N ILE A 226 -12.94 -9.25 19.35
CA ILE A 226 -12.28 -7.95 19.47
C ILE A 226 -13.25 -6.92 18.89
N ASN A 227 -13.89 -6.14 19.75
CA ASN A 227 -14.74 -5.02 19.36
C ASN A 227 -13.86 -3.82 18.98
N LEU A 228 -14.07 -3.30 17.78
CA LEU A 228 -13.21 -2.31 17.15
C LEU A 228 -14.00 -1.10 16.67
N SER A 229 -13.38 0.07 16.78
CA SER A 229 -13.80 1.29 16.09
C SER A 229 -12.65 1.84 15.26
N LYS A 230 -12.95 2.34 14.05
CA LYS A 230 -11.96 3.00 13.19
C LYS A 230 -11.36 4.20 13.95
N SER A 231 -10.03 4.26 14.03
CA SER A 231 -9.37 5.36 14.73
C SER A 231 -9.52 6.67 13.98
N VAL A 232 -9.60 7.78 14.71
CA VAL A 232 -9.53 9.14 14.15
C VAL A 232 -8.13 9.48 13.65
N VAL A 233 -7.09 8.85 14.22
CA VAL A 233 -5.70 8.98 13.74
C VAL A 233 -5.47 7.86 12.74
N GLN A 234 -5.15 8.21 11.49
CA GLN A 234 -4.85 7.24 10.44
C GLN A 234 -3.48 7.53 9.85
N PRO A 235 -2.53 6.58 9.89
CA PRO A 235 -1.18 6.79 9.38
C PRO A 235 -1.20 7.03 7.86
N CYS A 236 -2.17 6.45 7.14
CA CYS A 236 -2.40 6.70 5.71
C CYS A 236 -2.77 8.15 5.37
N VAL A 237 -3.30 8.94 6.32
CA VAL A 237 -3.60 10.38 6.09
C VAL A 237 -2.30 11.19 6.03
N ALA A 238 -1.35 10.93 6.93
CA ALA A 238 -0.04 11.57 6.86
C ALA A 238 0.69 11.20 5.57
N LEU A 239 0.61 9.93 5.15
CA LEU A 239 1.18 9.45 3.91
C LEU A 239 0.51 10.08 2.67
N ALA A 240 -0.81 10.22 2.67
CA ALA A 240 -1.55 10.91 1.62
C ALA A 240 -1.08 12.36 1.44
N HIS A 241 -0.89 13.10 2.55
CA HIS A 241 -0.35 14.46 2.50
C HIS A 241 1.07 14.51 1.91
N ILE A 242 1.91 13.51 2.20
CA ILE A 242 3.24 13.41 1.58
C ILE A 242 3.10 13.22 0.07
N LEU A 243 2.29 12.26 -0.38
CA LEU A 243 2.11 11.97 -1.80
C LEU A 243 1.50 13.14 -2.58
N SER A 244 0.49 13.79 -2.01
CA SER A 244 -0.14 15.00 -2.58
C SER A 244 0.88 16.14 -2.70
N GLY A 245 1.63 16.46 -1.63
CA GLY A 245 2.60 17.54 -1.67
C GLY A 245 3.84 17.27 -2.54
N LEU A 246 4.21 15.99 -2.73
CA LEU A 246 5.23 15.59 -3.70
C LEU A 246 4.76 15.86 -5.14
N SER A 247 3.47 15.67 -5.40
CA SER A 247 2.87 15.65 -6.73
C SER A 247 3.59 14.70 -7.69
N TYR A 248 3.31 14.78 -8.99
CA TYR A 248 3.96 13.93 -10.00
C TYR A 248 5.49 14.02 -9.94
N THR A 249 6.02 15.25 -9.88
CA THR A 249 7.47 15.51 -9.91
C THR A 249 8.20 14.89 -8.72
N GLY A 250 7.66 15.05 -7.51
CA GLY A 250 8.29 14.51 -6.30
C GLY A 250 8.22 12.98 -6.26
N VAL A 251 7.08 12.40 -6.67
CA VAL A 251 6.95 10.93 -6.79
C VAL A 251 7.94 10.38 -7.82
N GLN A 252 8.03 11.01 -9.00
CA GLN A 252 9.00 10.63 -10.04
C GLN A 252 10.45 10.79 -9.57
N ASN A 253 10.78 11.86 -8.84
CA ASN A 253 12.10 12.06 -8.26
C ASN A 253 12.47 10.93 -7.27
N LEU A 254 11.53 10.52 -6.41
CA LEU A 254 11.72 9.38 -5.50
C LEU A 254 11.86 8.04 -6.23
N LEU A 255 11.26 7.90 -7.41
CA LEU A 255 11.47 6.76 -8.31
C LEU A 255 12.80 6.84 -9.08
N GLY A 256 13.56 7.93 -8.93
CA GLY A 256 14.79 8.17 -9.68
C GLY A 256 14.54 8.48 -11.16
N LEU A 257 13.41 9.09 -11.50
CA LEU A 257 13.06 9.50 -12.86
C LEU A 257 13.44 10.96 -13.08
N SER A 258 14.09 11.25 -14.20
CA SER A 258 14.44 12.60 -14.63
C SER A 258 13.44 13.13 -15.65
N HIS A 259 13.07 14.40 -15.53
CA HIS A 259 12.36 15.07 -16.61
C HIS A 259 13.36 15.42 -17.73
N THR A 260 13.03 15.02 -18.95
CA THR A 260 13.76 15.42 -20.15
C THR A 260 12.85 16.28 -21.01
N THR A 261 13.37 17.34 -21.64
CA THR A 261 12.58 18.17 -22.53
C THR A 261 11.89 17.32 -23.61
N GLY A 262 10.56 17.39 -23.70
CA GLY A 262 9.75 16.61 -24.64
C GLY A 262 9.06 15.37 -24.06
N SER A 263 9.33 14.98 -22.80
CA SER A 263 8.56 13.92 -22.12
C SER A 263 7.23 14.44 -21.56
N ILE A 264 6.21 13.59 -21.53
CA ILE A 264 4.94 13.88 -20.83
C ILE A 264 5.23 14.01 -19.34
N PHE A 265 4.79 15.11 -18.74
CA PHE A 265 5.14 15.49 -17.37
C PHE A 265 4.76 14.43 -16.33
N HIS A 266 3.60 13.79 -16.46
CA HIS A 266 3.09 12.78 -15.53
C HIS A 266 3.27 11.34 -16.05
N ALA A 267 4.10 11.11 -17.08
CA ALA A 267 4.33 9.75 -17.55
C ALA A 267 5.25 8.98 -16.61
N LEU A 268 4.90 7.71 -16.36
CA LEU A 268 5.79 6.72 -15.79
C LEU A 268 6.44 5.91 -16.92
N PRO A 269 7.61 5.28 -16.68
CA PRO A 269 8.14 4.35 -17.66
C PRO A 269 7.10 3.26 -17.98
N PRO A 270 7.17 2.60 -19.15
CA PRO A 270 6.41 1.39 -19.39
C PRO A 270 7.12 0.17 -18.75
N PRO A 271 6.37 -0.89 -18.38
CA PRO A 271 6.94 -2.16 -17.94
C PRO A 271 7.89 -2.78 -18.98
N ARG A 272 8.87 -3.60 -18.55
CA ARG A 272 9.83 -4.23 -19.47
C ARG A 272 9.15 -5.13 -20.49
N SER A 273 8.10 -5.82 -20.08
CA SER A 273 7.29 -6.67 -20.96
C SER A 273 6.67 -5.86 -22.11
N MET A 274 6.14 -4.66 -21.83
CA MET A 274 5.59 -3.76 -22.84
C MET A 274 6.69 -3.29 -23.79
N LEU A 275 7.86 -2.91 -23.27
CA LEU A 275 9.01 -2.52 -24.10
C LEU A 275 9.46 -3.66 -25.02
N LEU A 276 9.65 -4.87 -24.48
CA LEU A 276 10.02 -6.05 -25.26
C LEU A 276 8.99 -6.36 -26.35
N SER A 277 7.69 -6.28 -26.03
CA SER A 277 6.63 -6.53 -27.01
C SER A 277 6.68 -5.54 -28.18
N SER A 278 7.04 -4.27 -27.92
CA SER A 278 7.12 -3.24 -28.95
C SER A 278 8.20 -3.53 -30.00
N PHE A 279 9.31 -4.18 -29.59
CA PHE A 279 10.36 -4.62 -30.51
C PHE A 279 9.99 -5.87 -31.32
N MET A 280 9.02 -6.66 -30.85
CA MET A 280 8.57 -7.89 -31.51
C MET A 280 7.44 -7.66 -32.52
N LEU A 281 6.89 -6.45 -32.59
CA LEU A 281 5.88 -6.10 -33.59
C LEU A 281 6.55 -5.86 -34.96
N PRO A 282 6.23 -6.66 -36.00
CA PRO A 282 6.77 -6.41 -37.33
C PRO A 282 6.27 -5.05 -37.83
N TYR A 283 7.21 -4.14 -38.10
CA TYR A 283 6.91 -2.86 -38.74
C TYR A 283 6.27 -3.13 -40.11
N LYS A 284 4.98 -2.79 -40.27
CA LYS A 284 4.31 -2.75 -41.57
C LYS A 284 4.38 -1.31 -42.09
N PRO A 285 5.34 -0.95 -42.95
CA PRO A 285 5.32 0.35 -43.60
C PRO A 285 4.01 0.49 -44.37
N LYS A 286 3.33 1.62 -44.21
CA LYS A 286 2.24 1.99 -45.12
C LYS A 286 2.90 2.19 -46.49
N ASN A 287 2.60 1.29 -47.44
CA ASN A 287 2.99 1.47 -48.84
C ASN A 287 2.32 2.74 -49.38
N ILE A 288 3.01 3.87 -49.30
CA ILE A 288 2.66 5.06 -50.06
C ILE A 288 3.18 4.81 -51.47
N SER A 289 2.29 4.38 -52.37
CA SER A 289 2.60 4.27 -53.79
C SER A 289 2.84 5.68 -54.35
N PHE A 290 4.07 6.03 -54.65
CA PHE A 290 4.38 7.17 -55.52
C PHE A 290 4.01 6.78 -56.96
N SER A 291 2.87 7.26 -57.46
CA SER A 291 2.61 7.30 -58.88
C SER A 291 3.46 8.39 -59.52
N LEU A 292 4.57 7.99 -60.13
CA LEU A 292 5.32 8.84 -61.06
C LEU A 292 4.45 9.10 -62.30
N LEU A 293 3.86 10.30 -62.36
CA LEU A 293 3.35 10.89 -63.60
C LEU A 293 4.57 11.30 -64.45
N LEU A 294 5.00 10.41 -65.35
CA LEU A 294 5.83 10.78 -66.49
C LEU A 294 5.00 11.63 -67.45
N ARG A 295 5.47 12.85 -67.71
CA ARG A 295 5.07 13.69 -68.84
C ARG A 295 5.71 13.19 -70.13
#